data_AF-A0A2M8LBT5-F1
#
_entry.id   AF-A0A2M8LBT5-F1
#
_cell.length_a   1.000
_cell.length_b   1.000
_cell.length_c   1.000
_cell.angle_alpha   90.00
_cell.angle_beta   90.00
_cell.angle_gamma   90.00
#
_symmetry.space_group_name_H-M   'P 1'
#
loop_
_entity.id
_entity.type
_entity.pdbx_description
1 polymer ?
#
loop_
_entity_poly.entity_id
_entity_poly.type
_entity_poly.pdbx_seq_one_letter_code
_entity_poly.pdbx_strand_id
1 'polypeptide(L)'
;MDIHPIIVHFPISMLVIYAIFEIFRIPVIVRQHWYVSVKTVLLMIGVVFSLFALSSGETAEHIMGRSQLIETHSFYAVASTWIFAILLVAYLVHGLAISLSISRIRTLMEKLGFIWRMLILLARLILKPYIVVTLAVLGLITITITGALGGAIVYGPEADPIVSFIYNLFF
;
A
#
# COMPACT_ATOMS: atom_id res chain seq x y z
N MET A 1 -5.54 27.51 0.15
CA MET A 1 -4.64 26.48 0.70
C MET A 1 -4.70 25.32 -0.26
N ASP A 2 -3.58 24.89 -0.82
CA ASP A 2 -3.58 23.74 -1.73
C ASP A 2 -3.96 22.51 -0.92
N ILE A 3 -5.20 22.07 -1.06
CA ILE A 3 -5.75 20.85 -0.44
C ILE A 3 -5.12 19.61 -1.08
N HIS A 4 -4.54 19.79 -2.27
CA HIS A 4 -3.95 18.77 -3.11
C HIS A 4 -2.83 17.98 -2.39
N PRO A 5 -1.79 18.58 -1.79
CA PRO A 5 -0.70 17.83 -1.16
C PRO A 5 -1.17 16.98 0.02
N ILE A 6 -2.16 17.42 0.80
CA ILE A 6 -2.68 16.67 1.95
C ILE A 6 -3.40 15.39 1.47
N ILE A 7 -4.19 15.50 0.40
CA ILE A 7 -4.96 14.36 -0.13
C ILE A 7 -4.02 13.31 -0.75
N VAL A 8 -2.89 13.72 -1.35
CA VAL A 8 -1.95 12.78 -2.00
C VAL A 8 -0.82 12.27 -1.09
N HIS A 9 -0.30 13.07 -0.15
CA HIS A 9 0.90 12.71 0.64
C HIS A 9 0.58 12.10 2.01
N PHE A 10 -0.58 12.43 2.59
CA PHE A 10 -1.01 11.83 3.85
C PHE A 10 -1.19 10.30 3.77
N PRO A 11 -1.76 9.72 2.70
CA PRO A 11 -1.94 8.27 2.58
C PRO A 11 -0.61 7.54 2.47
N ILE A 12 0.32 8.11 1.71
CA ILE A 12 1.68 7.59 1.52
C ILE A 12 2.39 7.48 2.87
N SER A 13 2.28 8.52 3.71
CA SER A 13 2.89 8.51 5.05
C SER A 13 2.39 7.34 5.91
N MET A 14 1.09 7.01 5.85
CA MET A 14 0.51 5.87 6.56
C MET A 14 1.07 4.53 6.06
N LEU A 15 1.22 4.38 4.74
CA LEU A 15 1.79 3.17 4.13
C LEU A 15 3.28 3.02 4.46
N VAL A 16 4.04 4.12 4.48
CA VAL A 16 5.45 4.12 4.88
C VAL A 16 5.61 3.71 6.34
N ILE A 17 4.81 4.29 7.26
CA ILE A 17 4.85 3.90 8.68
C ILE A 17 4.45 2.43 8.85
N TYR A 18 3.43 1.96 8.14
CA TYR A 18 3.07 0.54 8.10
C TYR A 18 4.25 -0.33 7.63
N ALA A 19 4.93 0.04 6.54
CA ALA A 19 6.06 -0.71 6.01
C ALA A 19 7.22 -0.77 7.01
N ILE A 20 7.53 0.34 7.70
CA ILE A 20 8.53 0.39 8.78
C ILE A 20 8.19 -0.62 9.88
N PHE A 21 6.92 -0.68 10.30
CA PHE A 21 6.48 -1.65 11.30
C PHE A 21 6.70 -3.10 10.82
N GLU A 22 6.39 -3.42 9.56
CA GLU A 22 6.63 -4.76 9.02
C GLU A 22 8.09 -5.10 8.82
N ILE A 23 8.95 -4.13 8.50
CA ILE A 23 10.38 -4.37 8.25
C ILE A 23 11.13 -4.60 9.56
N PHE A 24 10.96 -3.71 10.54
CA PHE A 24 11.78 -3.77 11.75
C PHE A 24 11.28 -4.76 12.80
N ARG A 25 9.95 -4.96 12.90
CA ARG A 25 9.30 -5.94 13.80
C ARG A 25 9.99 -6.10 15.16
N ILE A 26 10.22 -4.97 15.83
CA ILE A 26 10.94 -4.92 17.10
C ILE A 26 10.23 -5.84 18.12
N PRO A 27 10.90 -6.86 18.69
CA PRO A 27 10.24 -7.89 19.50
C PRO A 27 9.39 -7.38 20.66
N VAL A 28 9.82 -6.29 21.29
CA VAL A 28 9.11 -5.64 22.41
C VAL A 28 7.77 -5.04 21.96
N ILE A 29 7.73 -4.49 20.76
CA ILE A 29 6.53 -3.85 20.17
C ILE A 29 5.60 -4.91 19.59
N VAL A 30 6.14 -5.92 18.91
CA VAL A 30 5.36 -6.99 18.26
C VAL A 30 4.50 -7.78 19.25
N ARG A 31 4.95 -7.90 20.51
CA ARG A 31 4.21 -8.60 21.58
C ARG A 31 3.01 -7.82 22.11
N GLN A 32 2.88 -6.54 21.76
CA GLN A 32 1.79 -5.70 22.25
C GLN A 32 0.48 -6.03 21.54
N HIS A 33 -0.63 -6.09 22.28
CA HIS A 33 -1.95 -6.42 21.74
C HIS A 33 -2.44 -5.43 20.67
N TRP A 34 -2.03 -4.15 20.77
CA TRP A 34 -2.41 -3.10 19.83
C TRP A 34 -1.63 -3.14 18.51
N TYR A 35 -0.50 -3.86 18.46
CA TYR A 35 0.44 -3.84 17.33
C TYR A 35 -0.22 -4.20 16.00
N VAL A 36 -1.01 -5.29 15.98
CA VAL A 36 -1.70 -5.75 14.78
C VAL A 36 -2.80 -4.76 14.37
N SER A 37 -3.57 -4.25 15.34
CA SER A 37 -4.66 -3.30 15.08
C SER A 37 -4.14 -1.99 14.48
N VAL A 38 -3.08 -1.41 15.06
CA VAL A 38 -2.50 -0.15 14.57
C VAL A 38 -1.98 -0.30 13.15
N LYS A 39 -1.20 -1.34 12.86
CA LYS A 39 -0.69 -1.60 11.50
C LYS A 39 -1.83 -1.78 10.49
N THR A 40 -2.87 -2.52 10.86
CA THR A 40 -4.03 -2.76 9.99
C THR A 40 -4.78 -1.46 9.70
N VAL A 41 -4.93 -0.58 10.69
CA VAL A 41 -5.56 0.74 10.51
C VAL A 41 -4.70 1.66 9.63
N LEU A 42 -3.38 1.72 9.86
CA LEU A 42 -2.45 2.48 9.02
C LEU A 42 -2.54 2.01 7.56
N LEU A 43 -2.49 0.71 7.35
CA LEU A 43 -2.60 0.10 6.02
C LEU A 43 -3.97 0.38 5.37
N MET A 44 -5.06 0.26 6.13
CA MET A 44 -6.41 0.50 5.65
C MET A 44 -6.59 1.95 5.21
N ILE A 45 -6.24 2.91 6.07
CA ILE A 45 -6.33 4.35 5.75
C ILE A 45 -5.43 4.66 4.56
N GLY A 46 -4.18 4.19 4.57
CA GLY A 46 -3.23 4.40 3.49
C GLY A 46 -3.76 3.92 2.14
N VAL A 47 -4.29 2.68 2.07
CA VAL A 47 -4.84 2.12 0.82
C VAL A 47 -6.10 2.87 0.38
N VAL A 48 -7.07 3.08 1.28
CA VAL A 48 -8.34 3.73 0.92
C VAL A 48 -8.10 5.12 0.35
N PHE A 49 -7.25 5.93 0.99
CA PHE A 49 -6.95 7.25 0.47
C PHE A 49 -6.02 7.23 -0.75
N SER A 50 -5.17 6.21 -0.92
CA SER A 50 -4.39 6.04 -2.16
C SER A 50 -5.28 5.81 -3.37
N LEU A 51 -6.45 5.16 -3.22
CA LEU A 51 -7.42 5.04 -4.32
C LEU A 51 -7.99 6.40 -4.75
N PHE A 52 -8.26 7.30 -3.79
CA PHE A 52 -8.67 8.67 -4.09
C PHE A 52 -7.53 9.46 -4.77
N ALA A 53 -6.30 9.28 -4.30
CA ALA A 53 -5.12 9.88 -4.92
C ALA A 53 -4.96 9.43 -6.38
N LEU A 54 -5.08 8.13 -6.66
CA LEU A 54 -5.02 7.60 -8.03
C LEU A 54 -6.09 8.19 -8.95
N SER A 55 -7.34 8.26 -8.48
CA SER A 55 -8.43 8.87 -9.25
C SER A 55 -8.17 10.34 -9.56
N SER A 56 -7.59 11.09 -8.61
CA SER A 56 -7.19 12.48 -8.83
C SER A 56 -6.01 12.61 -9.81
N GLY A 57 -5.06 11.67 -9.76
CA GLY A 57 -3.90 11.64 -10.65
C GLY A 57 -4.26 11.37 -12.11
N GLU A 58 -5.21 10.46 -12.37
CA GLU A 58 -5.73 10.18 -13.72
C GLU A 58 -6.37 11.44 -14.34
N THR A 59 -7.11 12.20 -13.54
CA THR A 59 -7.69 13.47 -13.99
C THR A 59 -6.59 14.49 -14.32
N ALA A 60 -5.53 14.56 -13.52
CA ALA A 60 -4.39 15.44 -13.77
C ALA A 60 -3.62 15.07 -15.05
N GLU A 61 -3.42 13.77 -15.31
CA GLU A 61 -2.79 13.27 -16.53
C GLU A 61 -3.56 13.71 -17.79
N HIS A 62 -4.89 13.62 -17.77
CA HIS A 62 -5.72 14.07 -18.89
C HIS A 62 -5.58 15.58 -19.19
N ILE A 63 -5.28 16.39 -18.18
CA ILE A 63 -5.13 17.85 -18.31
C ILE A 63 -3.70 18.22 -18.74
N MET A 64 -2.68 17.61 -18.11
CA MET A 64 -1.27 17.93 -18.35
C MET A 64 -0.71 17.28 -19.62
N GLY A 65 -1.42 16.30 -20.18
CA GLY A 65 -0.98 15.55 -21.34
C GLY A 65 -0.15 14.32 -20.95
N ARG A 66 -0.01 13.40 -21.91
CA ARG A 66 0.75 12.16 -21.71
C ARG A 66 2.21 12.37 -22.02
N SER A 67 3.07 12.00 -21.07
CA SER A 67 4.50 11.84 -21.28
C SER A 67 4.94 10.51 -20.68
N GLN A 68 6.06 9.97 -21.16
CA GLN A 68 6.60 8.72 -20.61
C GLN A 68 6.94 8.87 -19.12
N LEU A 69 7.32 10.07 -18.66
CA LEU A 69 7.52 10.39 -17.24
C LEU A 69 6.24 10.24 -16.43
N ILE A 70 5.13 10.81 -16.90
CA ILE A 70 3.83 10.74 -16.22
C ILE A 70 3.29 9.30 -16.22
N GLU A 71 3.43 8.58 -17.34
CA GLU A 71 3.02 7.18 -17.45
C GLU A 71 3.80 6.28 -16.48
N THR A 72 5.12 6.47 -16.40
CA THR A 72 5.98 5.72 -15.47
C THR A 72 5.63 6.04 -14.01
N HIS A 73 5.40 7.32 -13.68
CA HIS A 73 4.93 7.74 -12.36
C HIS A 73 3.58 7.06 -12.00
N SER A 74 2.62 7.09 -12.92
CA SER A 74 1.30 6.47 -12.75
C SER A 74 1.39 4.95 -12.55
N PHE A 75 2.23 4.28 -13.33
CA PHE A 75 2.48 2.84 -13.18
C PHE A 75 2.96 2.48 -11.76
N TYR A 76 3.98 3.19 -11.23
CA TYR A 76 4.49 2.92 -9.89
C TYR A 76 3.50 3.30 -8.78
N ALA A 77 2.70 4.35 -8.97
CA ALA A 77 1.62 4.72 -8.05
C ALA A 77 0.56 3.61 -7.95
N VAL A 78 0.14 3.07 -9.09
CA VAL A 78 -0.80 1.95 -9.17
C VAL A 78 -0.19 0.68 -8.56
N ALA A 79 1.06 0.36 -8.92
CA ALA A 79 1.77 -0.82 -8.40
C ALA A 79 1.87 -0.80 -6.87
N SER A 80 2.30 0.32 -6.28
CA SER A 80 2.40 0.46 -4.83
C SER A 80 1.04 0.29 -4.14
N THR A 81 -0.01 0.91 -4.69
CA THR A 81 -1.38 0.79 -4.16
C THR A 81 -1.86 -0.66 -4.16
N TRP A 82 -1.63 -1.40 -5.25
CA TRP A 82 -2.02 -2.82 -5.32
C TRP A 82 -1.22 -3.71 -4.38
N ILE A 83 0.08 -3.49 -4.22
CA ILE A 83 0.92 -4.24 -3.27
C ILE A 83 0.34 -4.09 -1.86
N PHE A 84 0.07 -2.87 -1.41
CA PHE A 84 -0.50 -2.62 -0.09
C PHE A 84 -1.97 -3.08 0.01
N ALA A 85 -2.76 -3.01 -1.07
CA ALA A 85 -4.12 -3.54 -1.09
C ALA A 85 -4.16 -5.06 -0.91
N ILE A 86 -3.23 -5.80 -1.53
CA ILE A 86 -3.10 -7.25 -1.35
C ILE A 86 -2.80 -7.58 0.13
N LEU A 87 -1.89 -6.82 0.75
CA LEU A 87 -1.59 -6.94 2.17
C LEU A 87 -2.84 -6.65 3.03
N LEU A 88 -3.59 -5.60 2.70
CA LEU A 88 -4.81 -5.22 3.42
C LEU A 88 -5.85 -6.33 3.35
N VAL A 89 -6.13 -6.84 2.15
CA VAL A 89 -7.08 -7.93 1.94
C VAL A 89 -6.66 -9.17 2.73
N ALA A 90 -5.37 -9.50 2.75
CA ALA A 90 -4.86 -10.63 3.54
C ALA A 90 -5.11 -10.42 5.06
N TYR A 91 -4.84 -9.22 5.59
CA TYR A 91 -5.15 -8.87 6.99
C TYR A 91 -6.64 -8.97 7.30
N LEU A 92 -7.49 -8.42 6.45
CA LEU A 92 -8.95 -8.42 6.64
C LEU A 92 -9.53 -9.84 6.58
N VAL A 93 -9.13 -10.64 5.59
CA VAL A 93 -9.56 -12.05 5.47
C VAL A 93 -9.12 -12.86 6.68
N HIS A 94 -7.87 -12.71 7.12
CA HIS A 94 -7.35 -13.42 8.27
C HIS A 94 -8.06 -13.00 9.58
N GLY A 95 -8.25 -11.70 9.79
CA GLY A 95 -8.97 -11.16 10.95
C GLY A 95 -10.44 -11.60 10.97
N LEU A 96 -11.11 -11.57 9.82
CA LEU A 96 -12.49 -12.02 9.67
C LEU A 96 -12.60 -13.53 9.93
N ALA A 97 -11.66 -14.34 9.43
CA ALA A 97 -11.64 -15.79 9.69
C ALA A 97 -11.51 -16.12 11.19
N ILE A 98 -10.70 -15.37 11.94
CA ILE A 98 -10.57 -15.52 13.40
C ILE A 98 -11.89 -15.11 14.09
N SER A 99 -12.46 -13.97 13.73
CA SER A 99 -13.70 -13.45 14.33
C SER A 99 -14.91 -14.36 14.06
N LEU A 100 -15.02 -14.90 12.83
CA LEU A 100 -16.08 -15.83 12.45
C LEU A 100 -15.94 -17.20 13.12
N SER A 101 -14.71 -17.63 13.46
CA SER A 101 -14.50 -18.84 14.26
C SER A 101 -15.13 -18.73 15.66
N ILE A 102 -15.38 -17.50 16.14
CA ILE A 102 -15.93 -17.22 17.47
C ILE A 102 -17.45 -16.99 17.42
N SER A 103 -18.06 -16.77 16.25
CA SER A 103 -19.45 -16.30 16.13
C SER A 103 -20.42 -17.24 15.39
N ARG A 104 -21.73 -16.98 15.57
CA ARG A 104 -22.87 -17.76 15.04
C ARG A 104 -23.06 -17.68 13.52
N ILE A 105 -22.30 -16.82 12.82
CA ILE A 105 -22.37 -16.58 11.36
C ILE A 105 -21.68 -17.68 10.54
N ARG A 106 -21.02 -18.63 11.22
CA ARG A 106 -20.36 -19.82 10.64
C ARG A 106 -21.15 -20.48 9.51
N THR A 107 -22.47 -20.64 9.65
CA THR A 107 -23.35 -21.30 8.68
C THR A 107 -23.50 -20.57 7.34
N LEU A 108 -23.37 -19.24 7.29
CA LEU A 108 -23.44 -18.47 6.04
C LEU A 108 -22.14 -18.57 5.23
N MET A 109 -20.99 -18.56 5.92
CA MET A 109 -19.67 -18.65 5.29
C MET A 109 -19.30 -20.09 4.92
N GLU A 110 -19.84 -21.10 5.60
CA GLU A 110 -19.72 -22.51 5.20
C GLU A 110 -20.32 -22.78 3.81
N LYS A 111 -21.38 -22.04 3.41
CA LYS A 111 -21.97 -22.15 2.06
C LYS A 111 -21.05 -21.64 0.95
N LEU A 112 -20.20 -20.65 1.23
CA LEU A 112 -19.15 -20.17 0.31
C LEU A 112 -17.90 -21.09 0.31
N GLY A 113 -17.99 -22.25 0.95
CA GLY A 113 -16.88 -22.99 1.55
C GLY A 113 -15.63 -23.18 0.69
N PHE A 114 -15.72 -23.39 -0.63
CA PHE A 114 -14.52 -23.54 -1.46
C PHE A 114 -13.71 -22.24 -1.60
N ILE A 115 -14.35 -21.15 -2.06
CA ILE A 115 -13.68 -19.87 -2.31
C ILE A 115 -13.16 -19.29 -1.00
N TRP A 116 -13.96 -19.34 0.06
CA TRP A 116 -13.55 -18.83 1.38
C TRP A 116 -12.33 -19.59 1.94
N ARG A 117 -12.28 -20.92 1.77
CA ARG A 117 -11.10 -21.72 2.15
C ARG A 117 -9.85 -21.30 1.36
N MET A 118 -9.99 -21.08 0.05
CA MET A 118 -8.88 -20.61 -0.79
C MET A 118 -8.38 -19.23 -0.34
N LEU A 119 -9.29 -18.28 -0.09
CA LEU A 119 -8.93 -16.95 0.40
C LEU A 119 -8.21 -16.99 1.75
N ILE A 120 -8.65 -17.83 2.69
CA ILE A 120 -7.97 -18.02 3.97
C ILE A 120 -6.55 -18.59 3.78
N LEU A 121 -6.38 -19.58 2.90
CA LEU A 121 -5.07 -20.17 2.63
C LEU A 121 -4.11 -19.15 2.02
N LEU A 122 -4.59 -18.37 1.05
CA LEU A 122 -3.81 -17.29 0.43
C LEU A 122 -3.46 -16.20 1.45
N ALA A 123 -4.41 -15.76 2.26
CA ALA A 123 -4.17 -14.77 3.31
C ALA A 123 -3.11 -15.26 4.32
N ARG A 124 -3.20 -16.51 4.77
CA ARG A 124 -2.19 -17.11 5.66
C ARG A 124 -0.82 -17.25 5.01
N LEU A 125 -0.77 -17.53 3.70
CA LEU A 125 0.48 -17.57 2.95
C LEU A 125 1.11 -16.18 2.87
N ILE A 126 0.35 -15.17 2.46
CA ILE A 126 0.79 -13.77 2.33
C ILE A 126 1.29 -13.22 3.66
N LEU A 127 0.58 -13.50 4.75
CA LEU A 127 0.93 -13.01 6.09
C LEU A 127 2.10 -13.76 6.76
N LYS A 128 2.75 -14.72 6.07
CA LYS A 128 3.99 -15.28 6.58
C LYS A 128 5.06 -14.19 6.71
N PRO A 129 5.84 -14.17 7.81
CA PRO A 129 6.88 -13.16 8.08
C PRO A 129 7.72 -12.73 6.88
N TYR A 130 8.27 -13.69 6.14
CA TYR A 130 9.15 -13.39 5.01
C TYR A 130 8.40 -12.75 3.84
N ILE A 131 7.16 -13.18 3.58
CA ILE A 131 6.36 -12.68 2.45
C ILE A 131 5.84 -11.27 2.76
N VAL A 132 5.29 -11.05 3.97
CA VAL A 132 4.78 -9.72 4.36
C VAL A 132 5.89 -8.67 4.36
N VAL A 133 7.09 -9.00 4.86
CA VAL A 133 8.25 -8.11 4.84
C VAL A 133 8.67 -7.80 3.40
N THR A 134 8.75 -8.84 2.55
CA THR A 134 9.14 -8.66 1.15
C THR A 134 8.16 -7.75 0.41
N LEU A 135 6.85 -7.97 0.58
CA LEU A 135 5.83 -7.12 -0.02
C LEU A 135 5.87 -5.69 0.54
N ALA A 136 6.12 -5.50 1.84
CA ALA A 136 6.27 -4.18 2.43
C ALA A 136 7.48 -3.42 1.87
N VAL A 137 8.62 -4.11 1.68
CA VAL A 137 9.83 -3.52 1.06
C VAL A 137 9.56 -3.16 -0.39
N LEU A 138 8.95 -4.06 -1.17
CA LEU A 138 8.58 -3.77 -2.57
C LEU A 138 7.60 -2.59 -2.66
N GLY A 139 6.62 -2.54 -1.75
CA GLY A 139 5.70 -1.41 -1.62
C GLY A 139 6.45 -0.10 -1.31
N LEU A 140 7.44 -0.13 -0.42
CA LEU A 140 8.23 1.05 -0.08
C LEU A 140 9.11 1.53 -1.25
N ILE A 141 9.72 0.60 -1.98
CA ILE A 141 10.51 0.91 -3.19
C ILE A 141 9.61 1.57 -4.24
N THR A 142 8.46 0.99 -4.53
CA THR A 142 7.51 1.54 -5.52
C THR A 142 6.96 2.91 -5.10
N ILE A 143 6.68 3.14 -3.81
CA ILE A 143 6.33 4.47 -3.27
C ILE A 143 7.47 5.47 -3.48
N THR A 144 8.70 5.05 -3.21
CA THR A 144 9.88 5.94 -3.33
C THR A 144 10.09 6.36 -4.79
N ILE A 145 9.97 5.42 -5.73
CA ILE A 145 10.01 5.71 -7.17
C ILE A 145 8.88 6.66 -7.56
N THR A 146 7.64 6.36 -7.13
CA THR A 146 6.48 7.24 -7.39
C THR A 146 6.73 8.67 -6.90
N GLY A 147 7.21 8.82 -5.66
CA GLY A 147 7.50 10.12 -5.05
C GLY A 147 8.60 10.88 -5.78
N ALA A 148 9.69 10.19 -6.13
CA ALA A 148 10.80 10.80 -6.88
C ALA A 148 10.38 11.26 -8.28
N LEU A 149 9.63 10.44 -9.02
CA LEU A 149 9.11 10.82 -10.33
C LEU A 149 8.08 11.96 -10.22
N GLY A 150 7.26 11.98 -9.16
CA GLY A 150 6.38 13.11 -8.86
C GLY A 150 7.16 14.40 -8.59
N GLY A 151 8.26 14.31 -7.86
CA GLY A 151 9.20 15.41 -7.67
C GLY A 151 9.78 15.91 -8.98
N ALA A 152 10.19 15.00 -9.89
CA ALA A 152 10.69 15.36 -11.21
C ALA A 152 9.64 16.07 -12.08
N ILE A 153 8.36 15.69 -11.99
CA ILE A 153 7.25 16.32 -12.73
C ILE A 153 7.06 17.77 -12.28
N VAL A 154 7.13 18.05 -10.97
CA VAL A 154 6.82 19.37 -10.41
C VAL A 154 8.04 20.30 -10.41
N TYR A 155 9.20 19.78 -10.02
CA TYR A 155 10.41 20.57 -9.75
C TYR A 155 11.54 20.33 -10.76
N GLY A 156 11.39 19.36 -11.66
CA GLY A 156 12.42 18.97 -12.63
C GLY A 156 13.33 17.83 -12.14
N PRO A 157 14.11 17.20 -13.04
CA PRO A 157 14.89 16.00 -12.75
C PRO A 157 16.02 16.23 -11.72
N GLU A 158 16.47 17.47 -11.55
CA GLU A 158 17.55 17.84 -10.62
C GLU A 158 17.04 18.39 -9.28
N ALA A 159 15.79 18.09 -8.91
CA ALA A 159 15.19 18.59 -7.68
C ALA A 159 16.00 18.20 -6.42
N ASP A 160 16.46 16.94 -6.37
CA ASP A 160 17.35 16.41 -5.34
C ASP A 160 18.12 15.17 -5.84
N PRO A 161 19.12 14.66 -5.09
CA PRO A 161 19.93 13.51 -5.53
C PRO A 161 19.15 12.20 -5.75
N ILE A 162 18.07 11.96 -4.99
CA ILE A 162 17.25 10.76 -5.14
C ILE A 162 16.39 10.89 -6.39
N VAL A 163 15.79 12.06 -6.61
CA VAL A 163 15.03 12.38 -7.82
C VAL A 163 15.90 12.23 -9.05
N SER A 164 17.09 12.83 -9.06
CA SER A 164 18.02 12.76 -10.19
C SER A 164 18.50 11.32 -10.45
N PHE A 165 18.83 10.58 -9.39
CA PHE A 165 19.20 9.16 -9.52
C PHE A 165 18.09 8.31 -10.13
N ILE A 166 16.85 8.46 -9.64
CA ILE A 166 15.71 7.68 -10.12
C ILE A 166 15.34 8.11 -11.54
N TYR A 167 15.36 9.40 -11.86
CA TYR A 167 15.06 9.90 -13.19
C TYR A 167 16.00 9.29 -14.24
N ASN A 168 17.32 9.36 -14.00
CA ASN A 168 18.34 8.81 -14.90
C ASN A 168 18.31 7.27 -15.04
N LEU A 169 17.59 6.56 -14.16
CA LEU A 169 17.39 5.12 -14.29
C LEU A 169 16.36 4.78 -15.39
N PHE A 170 15.45 5.72 -15.70
CA PHE A 170 14.33 5.51 -16.62
C PHE A 170 14.39 6.36 -17.90
N PHE A 171 15.13 7.49 -17.89
CA PHE A 171 15.20 8.48 -18.96
C PHE A 171 16.65 8.90 -19.23
#